data_AF-A0A0S7ZG80-F1
#
_entry.id   AF-A0A0S7ZG80-F1
#
_cell.length_a   1.000
_cell.length_b   1.000
_cell.length_c   1.000
_cell.angle_alpha   90.00
_cell.angle_beta   90.00
_cell.angle_gamma   90.00
#
_symmetry.space_group_name_H-M   'P 1'
#
loop_
_entity.id
_entity.type
_entity.pdbx_description
1 polymer ?
#
loop_
_entity_poly.entity_id
_entity_poly.type
_entity_poly.pdbx_seq_one_letter_code
_entity_poly.pdbx_strand_id
1 'polypeptide(L)'
;MRREHVSATWSEDIRLWQNLLPNKESVQMCVSRHTADVLILPVKKEDRRSEAMSPSRWARVSRGEAHGLRRGAWYQVVSESNSMLVILDVNKSNRPVNRSNLEFSDERPAQWSVVRRAPDREAARRAAEASLGPVYGVCPNCRARTVLNGREERFTCPECQSEFPVDWDSPC
;
A
#
# COMPACT_ATOMS: atom_id res chain seq x y z
N MET A 1 7.23 -24.47 35.78
CA MET A 1 6.27 -23.63 35.04
C MET A 1 7.07 -22.69 34.13
N ARG A 2 7.33 -23.09 32.89
CA ARG A 2 7.96 -22.24 31.86
C ARG A 2 6.84 -21.62 31.03
N ARG A 3 6.81 -20.28 30.95
CA ARG A 3 6.00 -19.55 29.97
C ARG A 3 6.83 -19.48 28.69
N GLU A 4 6.38 -20.16 27.65
CA GLU A 4 6.96 -20.08 26.32
C GLU A 4 6.38 -18.85 25.63
N HIS A 5 7.23 -17.87 25.35
CA HIS A 5 6.91 -16.74 24.48
C HIS A 5 6.98 -17.21 23.03
N VAL A 6 5.83 -17.37 22.38
CA VAL A 6 5.75 -17.62 20.95
C VAL A 6 5.83 -16.27 20.22
N SER A 7 7.01 -15.94 19.74
CA SER A 7 7.25 -14.85 18.80
C SER A 7 6.68 -15.22 17.43
N ALA A 8 5.57 -14.59 17.04
CA ALA A 8 4.98 -14.75 15.72
C ALA A 8 5.88 -14.09 14.66
N THR A 9 6.68 -14.90 13.96
CA THR A 9 7.46 -14.46 12.81
C THR A 9 6.54 -14.31 11.60
N TRP A 10 6.54 -13.10 11.05
CA TRP A 10 5.75 -12.57 9.93
C TRP A 10 5.82 -13.34 8.58
N SER A 11 6.41 -14.54 8.55
CA SER A 11 6.80 -15.26 7.33
C SER A 11 5.81 -16.36 6.92
N GLU A 12 5.08 -16.95 7.86
CA GLU A 12 4.30 -18.17 7.57
C GLU A 12 2.86 -17.90 7.08
N ASP A 13 2.30 -16.72 7.33
CA ASP A 13 0.93 -16.39 6.91
C ASP A 13 0.78 -16.00 5.43
N ILE A 14 1.87 -15.62 4.73
CA ILE A 14 1.79 -15.25 3.32
C ILE A 14 1.51 -16.47 2.42
N ARG A 15 1.96 -17.67 2.84
CA ARG A 15 1.76 -18.91 2.06
C ARG A 15 0.33 -19.42 2.09
N LEU A 16 -0.49 -19.02 3.07
CA LEU A 16 -1.89 -19.45 3.15
C LEU A 16 -2.81 -18.68 2.18
N TRP A 17 -2.36 -17.56 1.62
CA TRP A 17 -3.16 -16.74 0.68
C TRP A 17 -2.95 -17.09 -0.80
N GLN A 18 -1.89 -17.79 -1.19
CA GLN A 18 -1.69 -18.22 -2.59
C GLN A 18 -2.70 -19.29 -3.06
N ASN A 19 -3.46 -19.90 -2.14
CA ASN A 19 -4.35 -21.02 -2.43
C ASN A 19 -5.85 -20.66 -2.51
N LEU A 20 -6.24 -19.39 -2.43
CA LEU A 20 -7.64 -18.94 -2.54
C LEU A 20 -8.00 -18.35 -3.92
N LEU A 21 -7.16 -18.57 -4.93
CA LEU A 21 -7.53 -18.34 -6.32
C LEU A 21 -8.29 -19.57 -6.83
N PRO A 22 -9.53 -19.42 -7.34
CA PRO A 22 -10.33 -20.55 -7.78
C PRO A 22 -9.62 -21.34 -8.88
N ASN A 23 -9.55 -22.64 -8.61
CA ASN A 23 -8.91 -23.69 -9.40
C ASN A 23 -9.50 -23.73 -10.83
N LYS A 24 -8.63 -23.97 -11.80
CA LYS A 24 -8.97 -24.17 -13.21
C LYS A 24 -9.24 -25.67 -13.37
N GLU A 25 -10.45 -26.12 -13.07
CA GLU A 25 -10.81 -27.52 -13.22
C GLU A 25 -11.50 -27.77 -14.56
N SER A 26 -10.71 -28.37 -15.46
CA SER A 26 -11.04 -29.60 -16.17
C SER A 26 -12.51 -29.85 -16.46
N VAL A 27 -12.89 -29.52 -17.69
CA VAL A 27 -14.11 -29.99 -18.35
C VAL A 27 -14.05 -31.52 -18.46
N GLN A 28 -14.75 -32.21 -17.57
CA GLN A 28 -15.04 -33.63 -17.69
C GLN A 28 -16.32 -33.78 -18.50
N MET A 29 -16.18 -34.24 -19.74
CA MET A 29 -17.28 -34.68 -20.59
C MET A 29 -17.99 -35.88 -19.96
N CYS A 30 -19.29 -35.73 -19.67
CA CYS A 30 -20.22 -36.85 -19.59
C CYS A 30 -21.33 -36.62 -20.63
N VAL A 31 -21.36 -37.50 -21.63
CA VAL A 31 -22.42 -37.59 -22.63
C VAL A 31 -23.67 -38.16 -21.97
N SER A 32 -24.80 -37.45 -22.07
CA SER A 32 -26.12 -38.07 -22.10
C SER A 32 -27.16 -37.11 -22.67
N ARG A 33 -27.86 -37.63 -23.68
CA ARG A 33 -28.90 -36.97 -24.49
C ARG A 33 -30.00 -36.43 -23.57
N HIS A 34 -30.50 -35.23 -23.83
CA HIS A 34 -31.92 -34.84 -23.85
C HIS A 34 -32.02 -33.40 -24.39
N THR A 35 -32.94 -33.20 -25.32
CA THR A 35 -33.20 -31.94 -26.03
C THR A 35 -33.81 -30.90 -25.09
N ALA A 36 -33.12 -29.79 -24.91
CA ALA A 36 -33.74 -28.53 -24.50
C ALA A 36 -32.86 -27.39 -25.01
N ASP A 37 -33.43 -26.57 -25.90
CA ASP A 37 -32.86 -25.30 -26.33
C ASP A 37 -32.57 -24.42 -25.12
N VAL A 38 -31.31 -24.42 -24.66
CA VAL A 38 -30.82 -23.44 -23.69
C VAL A 38 -30.51 -22.18 -24.48
N LEU A 39 -31.43 -21.23 -24.45
CA LEU A 39 -31.16 -19.85 -24.83
C LEU A 39 -30.04 -19.33 -23.92
N ILE A 40 -28.80 -19.35 -24.42
CA ILE A 40 -27.67 -18.66 -23.81
C ILE A 40 -27.95 -17.16 -23.95
N LEU A 41 -28.53 -16.55 -22.91
CA LEU A 41 -28.52 -15.11 -22.79
C LEU A 41 -27.05 -14.67 -22.73
N PRO A 42 -26.63 -13.67 -23.52
CA PRO A 42 -25.29 -13.15 -23.39
C PRO A 42 -25.14 -12.61 -21.97
N VAL A 43 -24.21 -13.18 -21.20
CA VAL A 43 -23.71 -12.55 -19.97
C VAL A 43 -23.20 -11.19 -20.41
N LYS A 44 -23.98 -10.14 -20.16
CA LYS A 44 -23.54 -8.77 -20.34
C LYS A 44 -22.25 -8.67 -19.55
N LYS A 45 -21.18 -8.35 -20.27
CA LYS A 45 -19.92 -7.94 -19.68
C LYS A 45 -20.22 -6.60 -19.05
N GLU A 46 -20.78 -6.62 -17.85
CA GLU A 46 -20.99 -5.44 -17.03
C GLU A 46 -19.60 -4.83 -16.85
N ASP A 47 -19.35 -3.76 -17.60
CA ASP A 47 -18.24 -2.86 -17.39
C ASP A 47 -18.25 -2.52 -15.89
N ARG A 48 -17.35 -3.10 -15.10
CA ARG A 48 -17.06 -2.66 -13.72
C ARG A 48 -16.35 -1.31 -13.74
N ARG A 49 -16.90 -0.35 -14.49
CA ARG A 49 -16.55 1.08 -14.51
C ARG A 49 -17.58 1.88 -13.73
N SER A 50 -18.04 1.36 -12.60
CA SER A 50 -18.86 2.12 -11.66
C SER A 50 -19.11 1.29 -10.40
N GLU A 51 -18.05 0.97 -9.68
CA GLU A 51 -18.20 0.74 -8.23
C GLU A 51 -17.82 2.06 -7.59
N ALA A 52 -18.81 2.67 -6.94
CA ALA A 52 -18.77 4.02 -6.40
C ALA A 52 -17.40 4.34 -5.79
N MET A 53 -16.79 5.43 -6.23
CA MET A 53 -15.63 6.02 -5.57
C MET A 53 -16.07 6.35 -4.15
N SER A 54 -15.83 5.43 -3.22
CA SER A 54 -15.70 5.77 -1.81
C SER A 54 -14.75 6.97 -1.72
N PRO A 55 -14.97 7.91 -0.78
CA PRO A 55 -13.98 8.96 -0.55
C PRO A 55 -12.62 8.27 -0.46
N SER A 56 -11.73 8.63 -1.39
CA SER A 56 -10.47 7.93 -1.54
C SER A 56 -9.66 8.18 -0.28
N ARG A 57 -9.72 7.23 0.66
CA ARG A 57 -8.98 7.29 1.90
C ARG A 57 -7.53 6.98 1.61
N TRP A 58 -6.65 7.61 2.35
CA TRP A 58 -5.21 7.47 2.23
C TRP A 58 -4.63 6.91 3.51
N ALA A 59 -3.55 6.16 3.38
CA ALA A 59 -2.80 5.70 4.53
C ALA A 59 -1.28 5.80 4.29
N ARG A 60 -0.55 6.15 5.33
CA ARG A 60 0.92 6.07 5.37
C ARG A 60 1.37 5.20 6.53
N VAL A 61 2.62 4.74 6.48
CA VAL A 61 3.22 3.99 7.59
C VAL A 61 3.55 4.93 8.74
N SER A 62 3.04 4.65 9.93
CA SER A 62 3.21 5.49 11.13
C SER A 62 4.47 5.14 11.92
N ARG A 63 4.62 3.88 12.34
CA ARG A 63 5.75 3.39 13.14
C ARG A 63 6.09 1.95 12.76
N GLY A 64 7.30 1.72 12.28
CA GLY A 64 7.81 0.39 11.92
C GLY A 64 8.05 0.18 10.43
N GLU A 65 8.76 -0.89 10.10
CA GLU A 65 8.89 -1.34 8.71
C GLU A 65 7.63 -2.12 8.33
N ALA A 66 6.83 -1.55 7.43
CA ALA A 66 5.90 -2.34 6.65
C ALA A 66 6.65 -2.80 5.39
N HIS A 67 7.01 -4.09 5.33
CA HIS A 67 7.79 -4.65 4.23
C HIS A 67 7.18 -4.28 2.87
N GLY A 68 7.93 -3.51 2.07
CA GLY A 68 7.51 -3.06 0.73
C GLY A 68 6.85 -1.69 0.66
N LEU A 69 6.53 -1.04 1.79
CA LEU A 69 6.06 0.34 1.80
C LEU A 69 7.21 1.33 1.99
N ARG A 70 7.12 2.47 1.32
CA ARG A 70 8.06 3.58 1.48
C ARG A 70 7.62 4.40 2.70
N ARG A 71 8.48 4.55 3.70
CA ARG A 71 8.23 5.45 4.84
C ARG A 71 7.98 6.87 4.34
N GLY A 72 6.95 7.52 4.88
CA GLY A 72 6.49 8.87 4.49
C GLY A 72 5.65 8.91 3.21
N ALA A 73 5.49 7.81 2.48
CA ALA A 73 4.61 7.78 1.31
C ALA A 73 3.17 7.47 1.74
N TRP A 74 2.24 8.21 1.14
CA TRP A 74 0.82 7.93 1.24
C TRP A 74 0.36 7.02 0.09
N TYR A 75 -0.52 6.08 0.43
CA TYR A 75 -1.09 5.10 -0.48
C TYR A 75 -2.60 5.13 -0.40
N GLN A 76 -3.26 4.91 -1.53
CA GLN A 76 -4.71 4.83 -1.57
C GLN A 76 -5.17 3.54 -0.89
N VAL A 77 -6.17 3.66 -0.02
CA VAL A 77 -6.86 2.52 0.58
C VAL A 77 -7.86 1.98 -0.43
N VAL A 78 -7.68 0.72 -0.83
CA VAL A 78 -8.55 0.02 -1.77
C VAL A 78 -9.69 -0.67 -1.04
N SER A 79 -9.41 -1.22 0.15
CA SER A 79 -10.41 -1.92 0.95
C SER A 79 -9.97 -1.98 2.41
N GLU A 80 -10.95 -1.82 3.31
CA GLU A 80 -10.83 -2.06 4.74
C GLU A 80 -11.66 -3.32 5.05
N SER A 81 -11.13 -4.50 4.70
CA SER A 81 -11.87 -5.76 4.76
C SER A 81 -12.07 -6.29 6.19
N ASN A 82 -11.25 -5.86 7.15
CA ASN A 82 -11.41 -6.13 8.59
C ASN A 82 -10.77 -5.00 9.42
N SER A 83 -11.11 -4.91 10.71
CA SER A 83 -10.52 -4.04 11.72
C SER A 83 -8.98 -4.12 11.83
N MET A 84 -8.37 -5.25 11.43
CA MET A 84 -6.93 -5.48 11.56
C MET A 84 -6.12 -5.27 10.28
N LEU A 85 -6.73 -5.42 9.10
CA LEU A 85 -6.00 -5.41 7.83
C LEU A 85 -6.60 -4.38 6.87
N VAL A 86 -5.71 -3.63 6.23
CA VAL A 86 -6.05 -2.66 5.19
C VAL A 86 -5.31 -2.99 3.91
N ILE A 87 -6.02 -2.96 2.79
CA ILE A 87 -5.46 -3.19 1.47
C ILE A 87 -5.08 -1.85 0.85
N LEU A 88 -3.80 -1.67 0.56
CA LEU A 88 -3.26 -0.46 -0.05
C LEU A 88 -2.89 -0.69 -1.51
N ASP A 89 -3.12 0.30 -2.37
CA ASP A 89 -2.58 0.32 -3.72
C ASP A 89 -1.11 0.80 -3.69
N VAL A 90 -0.19 -0.15 -3.85
CA VAL A 90 1.24 0.09 -3.96
C VAL A 90 1.69 -0.20 -5.39
N ASN A 91 1.85 0.85 -6.20
CA ASN A 91 2.25 0.73 -7.61
C ASN A 91 1.36 -0.22 -8.43
N LYS A 92 0.03 -0.07 -8.32
CA LYS A 92 -0.98 -0.93 -8.98
C LYS A 92 -1.01 -2.37 -8.46
N SER A 93 -0.40 -2.61 -7.30
CA SER A 93 -0.40 -3.90 -6.62
C SER A 93 -1.05 -3.76 -5.25
N ASN A 94 -2.08 -4.56 -5.00
CA ASN A 94 -2.76 -4.59 -3.71
C ASN A 94 -1.86 -5.22 -2.65
N ARG A 95 -1.58 -4.49 -1.56
CA ARG A 95 -0.76 -4.95 -0.44
C ARG A 95 -1.56 -4.91 0.86
N PRO A 96 -1.77 -6.07 1.53
CA PRO A 96 -2.36 -6.09 2.86
C PRO A 96 -1.33 -5.59 3.88
N VAL A 97 -1.76 -4.70 4.77
CA VAL A 97 -0.94 -4.15 5.85
C VAL A 97 -1.78 -4.09 7.13
N ASN A 98 -1.13 -4.35 8.28
CA ASN A 98 -1.80 -4.24 9.56
C ASN A 98 -2.20 -2.78 9.83
N ARG A 99 -3.47 -2.57 10.18
CA ARG A 99 -4.04 -1.27 10.52
C ARG A 99 -3.24 -0.55 11.62
N SER A 100 -2.68 -1.29 12.58
CA SER A 100 -1.88 -0.73 13.68
C SER A 100 -0.62 -0.01 13.23
N ASN A 101 -0.12 -0.32 12.02
CA ASN A 101 1.10 0.25 11.46
C ASN A 101 0.81 1.46 10.54
N LEU A 102 -0.46 1.83 10.40
CA LEU A 102 -0.93 2.84 9.46
C LEU A 102 -1.49 4.08 10.18
N GLU A 103 -1.21 5.23 9.59
CA GLU A 103 -1.90 6.49 9.84
C GLU A 103 -2.82 6.77 8.65
N PHE A 104 -4.04 7.25 8.92
CA PHE A 104 -5.07 7.45 7.92
C PHE A 104 -5.36 8.94 7.70
N SER A 105 -5.71 9.28 6.47
CA SER A 105 -6.24 10.57 6.06
C SER A 105 -7.44 10.36 5.17
N ASP A 106 -8.53 11.08 5.44
CA ASP A 106 -9.73 11.02 4.60
C ASP A 106 -9.62 11.95 3.37
N GLU A 107 -8.69 12.90 3.41
CA GLU A 107 -8.34 13.77 2.29
C GLU A 107 -7.08 13.28 1.57
N ARG A 108 -6.97 13.64 0.28
CA ARG A 108 -5.73 13.42 -0.47
C ARG A 108 -4.61 14.24 0.17
N PRO A 109 -3.51 13.60 0.60
CA PRO A 109 -2.37 14.29 1.15
C PRO A 109 -1.86 15.35 0.17
N ALA A 110 -1.66 16.57 0.67
CA ALA A 110 -1.22 17.73 -0.11
C ALA A 110 0.02 18.40 0.51
N GLN A 111 0.72 17.70 1.41
CA GLN A 111 1.95 18.17 2.04
C GLN A 111 3.07 17.14 1.83
N TRP A 112 4.30 17.62 1.66
CA TRP A 112 5.48 16.77 1.72
C TRP A 112 5.61 16.16 3.11
N SER A 113 5.72 14.84 3.15
CA SER A 113 6.05 14.15 4.40
C SER A 113 7.55 14.19 4.61
N VAL A 114 7.99 14.73 5.74
CA VAL A 114 9.39 14.74 6.16
C VAL A 114 9.70 13.46 6.91
N VAL A 115 10.70 12.70 6.45
CA VAL A 115 11.16 11.49 7.11
C VAL A 115 12.47 11.77 7.83
N ARG A 116 12.52 11.48 9.13
CA ARG A 116 13.75 11.56 9.92
C ARG A 116 14.18 10.14 10.29
N ARG A 117 15.32 9.70 9.77
CA ARG A 117 15.89 8.41 10.14
C ARG A 117 16.76 8.57 11.37
N ALA A 118 16.49 7.73 12.38
CA ALA A 118 17.43 7.55 13.48
C ALA A 118 18.77 7.03 12.91
N PRO A 119 19.90 7.43 13.50
CA PRO A 119 21.22 6.95 13.09
C PRO A 119 21.43 5.52 13.63
N ASP A 120 20.61 4.57 13.20
CA ASP A 120 21.01 3.17 13.28
C ASP A 120 21.96 2.86 12.11
N ARG A 121 22.97 2.01 12.34
CA ARG A 121 24.05 1.78 11.37
C ARG A 121 23.55 1.19 10.04
N GLU A 122 22.43 0.47 10.06
CA GLU A 122 21.92 -0.25 8.88
C GLU A 122 20.97 0.59 8.02
N ALA A 123 20.10 1.40 8.62
CA ALA A 123 19.27 2.36 7.88
C ALA A 123 20.10 3.56 7.40
N ALA A 124 21.18 3.92 8.10
CA ALA A 124 22.18 4.87 7.61
C ALA A 124 22.89 4.33 6.36
N ARG A 125 23.29 3.05 6.34
CA ARG A 125 23.89 2.39 5.16
C ARG A 125 22.94 2.39 3.95
N ARG A 126 21.69 1.96 4.14
CA ARG A 126 20.66 2.00 3.08
C ARG A 126 20.27 3.41 2.64
N ALA A 127 20.40 4.42 3.52
CA ALA A 127 20.17 5.83 3.18
C ALA A 127 21.32 6.41 2.35
N ALA A 128 22.56 6.07 2.71
CA ALA A 128 23.77 6.44 1.98
C ALA A 128 23.75 5.87 0.56
N GLU A 129 23.37 4.60 0.40
CA GLU A 129 23.19 3.96 -0.93
C GLU A 129 22.10 4.62 -1.78
N ALA A 130 21.13 5.31 -1.16
CA ALA A 130 20.06 6.02 -1.85
C ALA A 130 20.31 7.53 -2.01
N SER A 131 21.46 8.06 -1.56
CA SER A 131 21.81 9.50 -1.56
C SER A 131 20.80 10.44 -0.87
N LEU A 132 19.89 9.91 -0.03
CA LEU A 132 18.80 10.67 0.58
C LEU A 132 19.17 11.32 1.93
N GLY A 133 20.35 11.01 2.48
CA GLY A 133 20.76 11.52 3.79
C GLY A 133 19.85 11.06 4.96
N PRO A 134 20.06 11.61 6.17
CA PRO A 134 19.28 11.26 7.36
C PRO A 134 17.88 11.88 7.38
N VAL A 135 17.66 12.96 6.62
CA VAL A 135 16.39 13.68 6.51
C VAL A 135 16.06 13.85 5.03
N TYR A 136 14.87 13.43 4.62
CA TYR A 136 14.40 13.59 3.24
C TYR A 136 12.88 13.78 3.18
N GLY A 137 12.41 14.32 2.07
CA GLY A 137 11.00 14.51 1.77
C GLY A 137 10.43 13.41 0.89
N VAL A 138 9.14 13.13 1.05
CA VAL A 138 8.35 12.29 0.15
C VAL A 138 7.23 13.09 -0.49
N CYS A 139 7.17 13.10 -1.81
CA CYS A 139 6.18 13.87 -2.57
C CYS A 139 4.77 13.28 -2.34
N PRO A 140 3.76 14.09 -1.97
CA PRO A 140 2.41 13.59 -1.76
C PRO A 140 1.74 13.12 -3.06
N ASN A 141 2.16 13.63 -4.22
CA ASN A 141 1.54 13.30 -5.50
C ASN A 141 2.10 12.01 -6.13
N CYS A 142 3.42 11.93 -6.29
CA CYS A 142 4.06 10.82 -7.00
C CYS A 142 4.85 9.85 -6.11
N ARG A 143 5.01 10.16 -4.82
CA ARG A 143 5.80 9.38 -3.83
C ARG A 143 7.30 9.35 -4.11
N ALA A 144 7.79 10.24 -4.97
CA ALA A 144 9.23 10.46 -5.18
C ALA A 144 9.91 10.92 -3.89
N ARG A 145 11.17 10.54 -3.71
CA ARG A 145 11.99 10.91 -2.56
C ARG A 145 13.04 11.92 -3.01
N THR A 146 13.23 12.96 -2.22
CA THR A 146 14.25 13.98 -2.47
C THR A 146 14.83 14.48 -1.17
N VAL A 147 16.07 14.96 -1.22
CA VAL A 147 16.67 15.67 -0.09
C VAL A 147 15.95 17.01 0.06
N LEU A 148 15.64 17.38 1.31
CA LEU A 148 15.13 18.70 1.69
C LEU A 148 16.20 19.41 2.51
N ASN A 149 16.34 20.73 2.36
CA ASN A 149 17.40 21.48 3.04
C ASN A 149 17.00 21.99 4.44
N GLY A 150 15.77 21.71 4.89
CA GLY A 150 15.33 21.99 6.26
C GLY A 150 14.73 23.37 6.48
N ARG A 151 14.46 24.14 5.42
CA ARG A 151 14.03 25.54 5.51
C ARG A 151 12.88 25.90 4.59
N GLU A 152 12.51 24.99 3.69
CA GLU A 152 11.54 25.24 2.65
C GLU A 152 10.12 25.05 3.20
N GLU A 153 9.30 26.10 3.17
CA GLU A 153 7.86 25.99 3.48
C GLU A 153 7.10 25.27 2.38
N ARG A 154 7.58 25.39 1.13
CA ARG A 154 7.04 24.75 -0.08
C ARG A 154 8.18 24.17 -0.90
N PHE A 155 7.93 23.05 -1.56
CA PHE A 155 8.95 22.37 -2.38
C PHE A 155 8.34 21.80 -3.66
N THR A 156 9.04 21.99 -4.78
CA THR A 156 8.64 21.47 -6.10
C THR A 156 9.25 20.10 -6.33
N CYS A 157 8.42 19.13 -6.68
CA CYS A 157 8.89 17.78 -6.92
C CYS A 157 9.73 17.72 -8.21
N PRO A 158 10.97 17.20 -8.20
CA PRO A 158 11.77 17.07 -9.41
C PRO A 158 11.20 16.05 -10.42
N GLU A 159 10.43 15.07 -9.95
CA GLU A 159 9.85 14.01 -10.79
C GLU A 159 8.52 14.42 -11.44
N CYS A 160 7.58 14.97 -10.65
CA CYS A 160 6.24 15.32 -11.15
C CYS A 160 5.98 16.83 -11.29
N GLN A 161 6.95 17.67 -10.94
CA GLN A 161 6.94 19.13 -11.09
C GLN A 161 5.82 19.86 -10.34
N SER A 162 5.12 19.18 -9.44
CA SER A 162 4.08 19.75 -8.60
C SER A 162 4.70 20.36 -7.34
N GLU A 163 4.22 21.54 -6.94
CA GLU A 163 4.62 22.23 -5.71
C GLU A 163 3.62 21.95 -4.59
N PHE A 164 4.15 21.64 -3.40
CA PHE A 164 3.35 21.45 -2.19
C PHE A 164 4.05 22.05 -0.97
N PRO A 165 3.30 22.46 0.06
CA PRO A 165 3.85 22.77 1.38
C PRO A 165 4.58 21.59 2.02
N VAL A 166 5.53 21.86 2.91
CA VAL A 166 6.33 20.85 3.62
C VAL A 166 5.90 20.75 5.08
N ASP A 167 5.59 19.54 5.53
CA ASP A 167 5.19 19.24 6.91
C ASP A 167 6.43 18.98 7.78
N TRP A 168 7.03 20.05 8.29
CA TRP A 168 8.17 19.98 9.21
C TRP A 168 7.77 19.66 10.65
N ASP A 169 6.51 19.92 11.01
CA ASP A 169 5.99 19.82 12.37
C ASP A 169 5.69 18.38 12.77
N SER A 170 5.29 17.53 11.82
CA SER A 170 4.96 16.13 12.04
C SER A 170 5.84 15.16 11.25
N PRO A 171 7.17 15.10 11.53
CA PRO A 171 8.07 14.19 10.83
C PRO A 171 7.79 12.72 11.17
N CYS A 172 7.93 11.86 10.15
CA CYS A 172 7.79 10.41 10.23
C CYS A 172 9.11 9.69 10.61
#